data_AF-A0A5C8ADY2-F1
#
_entry.id   AF-A0A5C8ADY2-F1
#
_cell.length_a   1.000
_cell.length_b   1.000
_cell.length_c   1.000
_cell.angle_alpha   90.00
_cell.angle_beta   90.00
_cell.angle_gamma   90.00
#
_symmetry.space_group_name_H-M   'P 1'
#
loop_
_entity.id
_entity.type
_entity.pdbx_description
1 polymer ?
#
loop_
_entity_poly.entity_id
_entity_poly.type
_entity_poly.pdbx_seq_one_letter_code
_entity_poly.pdbx_strand_id
1 'polypeptide(L)'
;MAILSIPEKNIEIRNPEEIRAFFKERGVFFDQWTCDVVFDDTATQEEILAAYAKDLTPFMKQGGYQTADVISINKLTENYDAIRAKFLAE
;
A
#
# COMPACT_ATOMS: atom_id res chain seq x y z
N MET A 1 -3.38 -10.40 -3.89
CA MET A 1 -2.95 -11.13 -2.67
C MET A 1 -1.49 -10.84 -2.41
N ALA A 2 -1.13 -10.54 -1.16
CA ALA A 2 0.26 -10.31 -0.79
C ALA A 2 1.07 -11.63 -0.80
N ILE A 3 2.36 -11.52 -1.11
CA ILE A 3 3.33 -12.62 -1.02
C ILE A 3 4.54 -12.06 -0.27
N LEU A 4 4.88 -12.66 0.86
CA LEU A 4 6.13 -12.42 1.55
C LEU A 4 7.16 -13.43 1.05
N SER A 5 8.25 -12.95 0.45
CA SER A 5 9.36 -13.79 -0.02
C SER A 5 10.64 -13.45 0.76
N ILE A 6 11.35 -14.50 1.19
CA ILE A 6 12.67 -14.38 1.82
C ILE A 6 13.65 -15.20 0.96
N PRO A 7 14.27 -14.58 -0.06
CA PRO A 7 15.05 -15.30 -1.08
C PRO A 7 16.20 -16.13 -0.49
N GLU A 8 16.94 -15.56 0.47
CA GLU A 8 18.08 -16.23 1.12
C GLU A 8 17.69 -17.52 1.85
N LYS A 9 16.43 -17.61 2.28
CA LYS A 9 15.88 -18.78 2.98
C LYS A 9 15.01 -19.65 2.09
N ASN A 10 14.78 -19.23 0.84
CA ASN A 10 13.84 -19.85 -0.09
C ASN A 10 12.43 -20.07 0.54
N ILE A 11 11.96 -19.06 1.29
CA ILE A 11 10.65 -19.10 1.95
C ILE A 11 9.68 -18.19 1.20
N GLU A 12 8.46 -18.68 0.96
CA GLU A 12 7.32 -17.89 0.52
C GLU A 12 6.12 -18.09 1.46
N ILE A 13 5.52 -17.00 1.90
CA ILE A 13 4.30 -16.99 2.71
C ILE A 13 3.21 -16.23 1.95
N ARG A 14 2.03 -16.85 1.84
CA ARG A 14 0.86 -16.31 1.11
C ARG A 14 -0.35 -16.07 1.99
N ASN A 15 -0.33 -16.59 3.22
CA ASN A 15 -1.38 -16.39 4.20
C ASN A 15 -1.25 -14.99 4.85
N PRO A 16 -2.22 -14.09 4.69
CA PRO A 16 -2.15 -12.73 5.23
C PRO A 16 -1.90 -12.67 6.74
N GLU A 17 -2.43 -13.63 7.51
CA GLU A 17 -2.25 -13.64 8.97
C GLU A 17 -0.81 -14.01 9.37
N GLU A 18 -0.18 -14.94 8.64
CA GLU A 18 1.22 -15.29 8.83
C GLU A 18 2.15 -14.14 8.40
N ILE A 19 1.81 -13.45 7.32
CA ILE A 19 2.52 -12.24 6.86
C ILE A 19 2.42 -11.14 7.93
N ARG A 20 1.22 -10.92 8.48
CA ARG A 20 0.98 -9.95 9.55
C ARG A 20 1.80 -10.26 10.79
N ALA A 21 1.82 -11.51 11.23
CA ALA A 21 2.62 -11.95 12.37
C ALA A 21 4.12 -11.72 12.13
N PHE A 22 4.61 -12.10 10.95
CA PHE A 22 6.02 -11.93 10.57
C PHE A 22 6.47 -10.47 10.64
N PHE A 23 5.68 -9.54 10.10
CA PHE A 23 6.00 -8.12 10.11
C PHE A 23 5.86 -7.49 11.49
N LYS A 24 4.85 -7.88 12.27
CA LYS A 24 4.62 -7.38 13.62
C LYS A 24 5.83 -7.61 14.54
N GLU A 25 6.46 -8.78 14.46
CA GLU A 25 7.69 -9.09 15.22
C GLU A 25 8.86 -8.16 14.89
N ARG A 26 8.83 -7.51 13.72
CA ARG A 26 9.87 -6.60 13.23
C ARG A 26 9.48 -5.12 13.37
N GLY A 27 8.38 -4.83 14.05
CA GLY A 27 7.87 -3.47 14.20
C GLY A 27 7.26 -2.89 12.92
N VAL A 28 6.97 -3.75 11.92
CA VAL A 28 6.33 -3.34 10.68
C VAL A 28 4.84 -3.65 10.76
N PHE A 29 4.00 -2.64 10.53
CA PHE A 29 2.57 -2.83 10.44
C PHE A 29 2.19 -3.35 9.05
N PHE A 30 1.36 -4.38 9.01
CA PHE A 30 0.80 -4.92 7.78
C PHE A 30 -0.71 -5.09 7.96
N ASP A 31 -1.47 -4.66 6.96
CA ASP A 31 -2.91 -4.85 6.90
C ASP A 31 -3.37 -5.05 5.46
N GLN A 32 -4.56 -5.63 5.31
CA GLN A 32 -5.17 -5.87 4.00
C GLN A 32 -6.61 -5.37 4.02
N TRP A 33 -6.88 -4.31 3.27
CA TRP A 33 -8.21 -3.73 3.12
C TRP A 33 -8.90 -4.23 1.85
N THR A 34 -10.22 -4.22 1.87
CA THR A 34 -11.05 -4.55 0.71
C THR A 34 -11.89 -3.33 0.36
N CYS A 35 -11.70 -2.84 -0.86
CA CYS A 35 -12.52 -1.80 -1.45
C CYS A 35 -13.59 -2.45 -2.32
N ASP A 36 -14.85 -2.19 -1.99
CA ASP A 36 -16.00 -2.70 -2.73
C ASP A 36 -16.30 -1.85 -3.99
N VAL A 37 -15.59 -0.73 -4.14
CA VAL A 37 -15.72 0.19 -5.28
C VAL A 37 -14.74 -0.22 -6.38
N VAL A 38 -15.26 -0.36 -7.60
CA VAL A 38 -14.46 -0.50 -8.81
C VAL A 38 -14.22 0.90 -9.39
N PHE A 39 -12.96 1.28 -9.53
CA PHE A 39 -12.57 2.58 -10.07
C PHE A 39 -12.37 2.53 -11.59
N ASP A 40 -12.70 3.63 -12.25
CA ASP A 40 -12.23 3.90 -13.62
C ASP A 40 -10.79 4.46 -13.58
N ASP A 41 -10.06 4.35 -14.69
CA ASP A 41 -8.72 4.93 -14.82
C ASP A 41 -8.70 6.46 -14.64
N THR A 42 -9.86 7.10 -14.78
CA THR A 42 -10.06 8.55 -14.57
C THR A 42 -10.57 8.90 -13.17
N ALA A 43 -10.67 7.94 -12.25
CA ALA A 43 -11.13 8.19 -10.88
C ALA A 43 -10.28 9.27 -10.19
N THR A 44 -10.97 10.20 -9.55
CA THR A 44 -10.34 11.32 -8.84
C THR A 44 -9.76 10.87 -7.50
N GLN A 45 -8.81 11.66 -6.98
CA GLN A 45 -8.23 11.42 -5.65
C GLN A 45 -9.33 11.40 -4.58
N GLU A 46 -10.28 12.32 -4.64
CA GLU A 46 -11.38 12.45 -3.69
C GLU A 46 -12.26 11.20 -3.67
N GLU A 47 -12.59 10.65 -4.84
CA GLU A 47 -13.39 9.42 -4.97
C GLU A 47 -12.67 8.21 -4.35
N ILE A 48 -11.36 8.08 -4.60
CA ILE A 48 -10.54 7.00 -4.05
C ILE A 48 -10.44 7.12 -2.54
N LEU A 49 -10.11 8.31 -2.02
CA LEU A 49 -10.01 8.54 -0.57
C LEU A 49 -11.35 8.31 0.13
N ALA A 50 -12.46 8.74 -0.47
CA ALA A 50 -13.80 8.52 0.08
C ALA A 50 -14.14 7.03 0.16
N ALA A 51 -13.81 6.23 -0.86
CA ALA A 51 -14.06 4.80 -0.89
C ALA A 51 -13.28 4.03 0.20
N TYR A 52 -12.06 4.47 0.53
CA TYR A 52 -11.25 3.89 1.61
C TYR A 52 -11.48 4.52 2.99
N ALA A 53 -12.33 5.54 3.11
CA ALA A 53 -12.47 6.32 4.34
C ALA A 53 -12.81 5.47 5.58
N LYS A 54 -13.54 4.35 5.39
CA LYS A 54 -13.92 3.41 6.46
C LYS A 54 -12.71 2.81 7.17
N ASP A 55 -11.66 2.47 6.42
CA ASP A 55 -10.44 1.81 6.92
C ASP A 55 -9.31 2.83 7.15
N LEU A 56 -9.19 3.81 6.25
CA LEU A 56 -8.16 4.85 6.28
C LEU A 56 -8.29 5.79 7.48
N THR A 57 -9.51 6.23 7.83
CA THR A 57 -9.71 7.21 8.92
C THR A 57 -9.27 6.65 10.29
N PRO A 58 -9.68 5.43 10.71
CA PRO A 58 -9.18 4.83 11.94
C PRO A 58 -7.66 4.63 11.93
N PHE A 59 -7.10 4.16 10.81
CA PHE A 59 -5.66 3.97 10.63
C PHE A 59 -4.88 5.28 10.83
N MET A 60 -5.32 6.37 10.18
CA MET A 60 -4.71 7.69 10.34
C MET A 60 -4.76 8.19 11.77
N LYS A 61 -5.91 8.06 12.44
CA LYS A 61 -6.06 8.46 13.85
C LYS A 61 -5.14 7.68 14.78
N GLN A 62 -5.01 6.38 14.56
CA GLN A 62 -4.13 5.52 15.37
C GLN A 62 -2.65 5.84 15.13
N GLY A 63 -2.26 6.09 13.88
CA GLY A 63 -0.88 6.41 13.50
C GLY A 63 -0.47 7.87 13.71
N GLY A 64 -1.41 8.76 14.03
CA GLY A 64 -1.15 10.20 14.12
C GLY A 64 -0.90 10.88 12.77
N TYR A 65 -1.34 10.26 11.67
CA TYR A 65 -1.20 10.82 10.32
C TYR A 65 -2.23 11.94 10.09
N GLN A 66 -1.81 13.03 9.46
CA GLN A 66 -2.63 14.23 9.28
C GLN A 66 -3.26 14.35 7.89
N THR A 67 -2.54 13.92 6.86
CA THR A 67 -2.98 14.02 5.46
C THR A 67 -2.82 12.69 4.75
N ALA A 68 -3.63 12.49 3.71
CA ALA A 68 -3.54 11.37 2.80
C ALA A 68 -3.81 11.89 1.38
N ASP A 69 -2.97 11.48 0.44
CA ASP A 69 -3.05 11.85 -0.98
C ASP A 69 -2.93 10.58 -1.83
N VAL A 70 -3.35 10.65 -3.09
CA VAL A 70 -3.33 9.55 -4.06
C VAL A 70 -2.39 9.90 -5.19
N ILE A 71 -1.49 8.97 -5.54
CA ILE A 71 -0.60 9.10 -6.68
C ILE A 71 -0.82 7.94 -7.65
N SER A 72 -1.04 8.27 -8.92
CA SER A 72 -1.17 7.31 -10.02
C SER A 72 0.11 7.32 -10.84
N ILE A 73 0.90 6.24 -10.75
CA ILE A 73 2.13 6.08 -11.52
C ILE A 73 1.90 4.99 -12.57
N ASN A 74 2.11 5.33 -13.84
CA ASN A 74 2.05 4.41 -14.96
C ASN A 74 3.21 4.66 -15.94
N LYS A 75 3.32 3.84 -17.00
CA LYS A 75 4.42 3.94 -17.97
C LYS A 75 4.44 5.25 -18.78
N LEU A 76 3.33 5.99 -18.79
CA LEU A 76 3.18 7.28 -19.46
C LEU A 76 3.40 8.46 -18.51
N THR A 77 3.64 8.22 -17.22
CA THR A 77 3.97 9.28 -16.27
C THR A 77 5.26 9.96 -16.68
N GLU A 78 5.20 11.27 -16.91
CA GLU A 78 6.38 12.06 -17.24
C GLU A 78 7.44 11.93 -16.14
N ASN A 79 8.72 11.81 -16.52
CA ASN A 79 9.84 11.57 -15.61
C ASN A 79 9.73 10.28 -14.75
N TYR A 80 8.99 9.26 -15.22
CA TYR A 80 8.86 7.96 -14.56
C TYR A 80 10.21 7.38 -14.10
N ASP A 81 11.24 7.42 -14.96
CA ASP A 81 12.56 6.86 -14.64
C ASP A 81 13.22 7.58 -13.46
N ALA A 82 13.10 8.91 -13.38
CA ALA A 82 13.66 9.70 -12.29
C ALA A 82 12.91 9.45 -10.97
N ILE A 83 11.58 9.38 -11.02
CA ILE A 83 10.74 9.05 -9.85
C ILE A 83 11.09 7.65 -9.34
N ARG A 84 11.15 6.66 -10.23
CA ARG A 84 11.49 5.28 -9.89
C ARG A 84 12.90 5.15 -9.31
N ALA A 85 13.88 5.83 -9.91
CA ALA A 85 15.26 5.82 -9.42
C ALA A 85 15.37 6.39 -8.00
N LYS A 86 14.64 7.47 -7.71
CA LYS A 86 14.62 8.08 -6.37
C LYS A 86 14.10 7.09 -5.32
N PHE A 87 12.96 6.43 -5.57
CA PHE A 87 12.35 5.52 -4.59
C PHE A 87 13.10 4.19 -4.40
N LEU A 88 13.91 3.76 -5.37
CA LEU A 88 14.70 2.51 -5.27
C LEU A 88 16.10 2.71 -4.68
N ALA A 89 16.54 3.96 -4.51
CA ALA A 89 17.88 4.27 -4.00
C ALA A 89 17.90 4.55 -2.48
N GLU A 90 16.73 4.58 -1.82
CA GLU A 90 16.58 4.70 -0.36
C GLU A 90 16.78 3.35 0.36
#